data_AF-A0A1B6MDF0-F1
#
_entry.id   AF-A0A1B6MDF0-F1
#
_cell.length_a   1.000
_cell.length_b   1.000
_cell.length_c   1.000
_cell.angle_alpha   90.00
_cell.angle_beta   90.00
_cell.angle_gamma   90.00
#
_symmetry.space_group_name_H-M   'P 1'
#
loop_
_entity.id
_entity.type
_entity.pdbx_description
1 polymer ?
#
loop_
_entity_poly.entity_id
_entity_poly.type
_entity_poly.pdbx_seq_one_letter_code
_entity_poly.pdbx_strand_id
1 'polypeptide(L)'
;MMSIKKRLLSYLLVEDLEDEDILEMLSVPRLNTHNIFTKRTEEGYFKILINNHLQADERMFSEFFRLSKVQFQFVSSLINEDLKKLSSNYIPYPITGDEKLAVTLR
;
A
#
# COMPACT_ATOMS: atom_id res chain seq x y z
N MET A 1 -15.98 18.18 -8.97
CA MET A 1 -15.28 18.79 -10.13
C MET A 1 -15.61 20.28 -10.11
N MET A 2 -14.64 21.14 -9.80
CA MET A 2 -14.91 22.58 -9.62
C MET A 2 -15.20 23.23 -10.97
N SER A 3 -16.32 23.96 -11.08
CA SER A 3 -16.75 24.61 -12.32
C SER A 3 -15.66 25.54 -12.88
N ILE A 4 -15.46 25.54 -14.20
CA ILE A 4 -14.44 26.34 -14.90
C ILE A 4 -14.52 27.82 -14.51
N LYS A 5 -15.74 28.34 -14.25
CA LYS A 5 -15.96 29.71 -13.77
C LYS A 5 -15.36 29.98 -12.38
N LYS A 6 -15.41 29.01 -11.46
CA LYS A 6 -14.80 29.12 -10.12
C LYS A 6 -13.27 29.14 -10.20
N ARG A 7 -12.71 28.42 -11.17
CA ARG A 7 -11.26 28.35 -11.39
C ARG A 7 -10.72 29.63 -12.04
N LEU A 8 -11.50 30.26 -12.91
CA LEU A 8 -11.16 31.56 -13.48
C LEU A 8 -11.19 32.67 -12.42
N LEU A 9 -12.19 32.63 -11.54
CA LEU A 9 -12.35 33.59 -10.44
C LEU A 9 -11.19 33.51 -9.44
N SER A 10 -10.67 32.31 -9.14
CA SER A 10 -9.49 32.17 -8.27
C SER A 10 -8.24 32.79 -8.88
N TYR A 11 -8.01 32.67 -10.20
CA TYR A 11 -6.85 33.29 -10.84
C TYR A 11 -6.91 34.82 -10.86
N LEU A 12 -8.12 35.40 -10.93
CA LEU A 12 -8.33 36.85 -10.88
C LEU A 12 -8.15 37.45 -9.48
N LEU A 13 -8.23 36.64 -8.42
CA LEU A 13 -8.09 37.06 -7.02
C LEU A 13 -6.68 36.84 -6.45
N VAL A 14 -5.77 36.28 -7.25
CA VAL A 14 -4.40 35.89 -6.85
C VAL A 14 -3.42 37.07 -6.89
N GLU A 15 -3.71 38.15 -7.62
CA GLU A 15 -2.80 39.31 -7.74
C GLU A 15 -2.55 40.03 -6.40
N ASP A 16 -3.45 39.88 -5.41
CA ASP A 16 -3.36 40.53 -4.10
C ASP A 16 -2.97 39.57 -2.94
N LEU A 17 -2.64 38.30 -3.24
CA LEU A 17 -2.34 37.27 -2.23
C LEU A 17 -0.84 36.97 -2.16
N GLU A 18 -0.33 36.71 -0.95
CA GLU A 18 1.04 36.24 -0.75
C GLU A 18 1.17 34.77 -1.20
N ASP A 19 2.37 34.35 -1.61
CA ASP A 19 2.64 33.02 -2.18
C ASP A 19 2.16 31.85 -1.30
N GLU A 20 2.16 32.05 0.03
CA GLU A 20 1.72 31.05 1.01
C GLU A 20 0.19 30.89 1.03
N ASP A 21 -0.57 31.98 0.90
CA ASP A 21 -2.03 31.98 0.80
C ASP A 21 -2.50 31.36 -0.52
N ILE A 22 -1.75 31.58 -1.60
CA ILE A 22 -1.99 30.97 -2.91
C ILE A 22 -1.84 29.44 -2.82
N LEU A 23 -0.81 28.96 -2.11
CA LEU A 23 -0.56 27.53 -1.94
C LEU A 23 -1.68 26.85 -1.15
N GLU A 24 -2.21 27.49 -0.12
CA GLU A 24 -3.32 26.98 0.69
C GLU A 24 -4.64 26.98 -0.08
N MET A 25 -4.92 28.02 -0.89
CA MET A 25 -6.11 28.05 -1.76
C MET A 25 -6.06 27.03 -2.91
N LEU A 26 -4.87 26.71 -3.42
CA LEU A 26 -4.67 25.71 -4.48
C LEU A 26 -4.55 24.29 -3.94
N SER A 27 -4.41 24.12 -2.62
CA SER A 27 -4.40 22.82 -1.96
C SER A 27 -5.76 22.12 -2.15
N VAL A 28 -5.80 21.24 -3.15
CA VAL A 28 -6.92 20.32 -3.32
C VAL A 28 -6.81 19.26 -2.23
N PRO A 29 -7.84 19.02 -1.40
CA PRO A 29 -7.82 17.90 -0.47
C PRO A 29 -7.52 16.63 -1.26
N ARG A 30 -6.52 15.85 -0.82
CA ARG A 30 -6.08 14.62 -1.47
C ARG A 30 -7.28 13.68 -1.63
N LEU A 31 -7.88 13.68 -2.82
CA LEU A 31 -9.05 12.89 -3.10
C LEU A 31 -8.66 11.46 -3.43
N ASN A 32 -9.23 10.56 -2.63
CA ASN A 32 -9.30 9.11 -2.77
C ASN A 32 -7.97 8.41 -3.00
N THR A 33 -7.45 7.84 -1.90
CA THR A 33 -6.71 6.58 -1.94
C THR A 33 -7.34 5.68 -3.00
N HIS A 34 -6.62 5.49 -4.11
CA HIS A 34 -6.98 4.57 -5.19
C HIS A 34 -7.57 3.28 -4.61
N ASN A 35 -8.60 2.69 -5.22
CA ASN A 35 -9.27 1.48 -4.69
C ASN A 35 -8.30 0.33 -4.34
N ILE A 36 -7.10 0.35 -4.93
CA ILE A 36 -6.04 -0.61 -4.64
C ILE A 36 -5.48 -0.49 -3.21
N PHE A 37 -5.53 0.70 -2.59
CA PHE A 37 -5.12 0.92 -1.21
C PHE A 37 -6.19 0.44 -0.23
N THR A 38 -7.47 0.67 -0.49
CA THR A 38 -8.58 0.09 0.29
C THR A 38 -8.60 -1.44 0.16
N LYS A 39 -8.46 -1.97 -1.05
CA LYS A 39 -8.32 -3.43 -1.28
C LYS A 39 -7.06 -4.02 -0.68
N ARG A 40 -5.97 -3.27 -0.58
CA ARG A 40 -4.78 -3.71 0.16
C ARG A 40 -5.08 -3.82 1.66
N THR A 41 -5.87 -2.91 2.22
CA THR A 41 -6.31 -2.96 3.62
C THR A 41 -7.32 -4.09 3.87
N GLU A 42 -8.27 -4.30 2.95
CA GLU A 42 -9.32 -5.33 3.08
C GLU A 42 -8.81 -6.73 2.77
N GLU A 43 -8.07 -6.85 1.66
CA GLU A 43 -7.73 -8.13 1.06
C GLU A 43 -6.25 -8.45 1.16
N GLY A 44 -5.33 -7.48 1.04
CA GLY A 44 -3.87 -7.70 1.08
C GLY A 44 -3.35 -8.57 -0.07
N TYR A 45 -2.31 -8.12 -0.79
CA TYR A 45 -1.71 -8.88 -1.90
C TYR A 45 -1.30 -10.30 -1.47
N PHE A 46 -0.77 -10.42 -0.26
CA PHE A 46 -0.37 -11.68 0.33
C PHE A 46 -1.52 -12.53 0.87
N LYS A 47 -2.55 -11.92 1.45
CA LYS A 47 -3.69 -12.67 2.01
C LYS A 47 -4.49 -13.35 0.90
N ILE A 48 -4.76 -12.69 -0.22
CA ILE A 48 -5.42 -13.35 -1.35
C ILE A 48 -4.51 -14.44 -1.93
N LEU A 49 -3.26 -14.11 -2.21
CA LEU A 49 -2.38 -15.03 -2.93
C LEU A 49 -1.99 -16.25 -2.09
N ILE A 50 -1.49 -16.05 -0.87
CA ILE A 50 -1.10 -17.14 0.02
C ILE A 50 -2.33 -17.80 0.64
N ASN A 51 -3.25 -17.07 1.27
CA ASN A 51 -4.31 -17.72 2.05
C ASN A 51 -5.45 -18.30 1.19
N ASN A 52 -5.81 -17.70 0.05
CA ASN A 52 -6.92 -18.20 -0.77
C ASN A 52 -6.49 -19.16 -1.88
N HIS A 53 -5.29 -19.00 -2.44
CA HIS A 53 -4.89 -19.77 -3.63
C HIS A 53 -3.75 -20.75 -3.38
N LEU A 54 -2.69 -20.33 -2.67
CA LEU A 54 -1.48 -21.16 -2.53
C LEU A 54 -1.49 -22.05 -1.28
N GLN A 55 -2.17 -21.66 -0.19
CA GLN A 55 -2.27 -22.47 1.04
C GLN A 55 -3.05 -23.77 0.83
N ALA A 56 -4.07 -23.75 -0.04
CA ALA A 56 -4.90 -24.92 -0.31
C ALA A 56 -4.20 -25.97 -1.20
N ASP A 57 -3.22 -25.57 -2.01
CA ASP A 57 -2.57 -26.44 -3.00
C ASP A 57 -1.03 -26.40 -2.86
N GLU A 58 -0.44 -27.49 -2.35
CA GLU A 58 1.01 -27.62 -2.18
C GLU A 58 1.79 -27.56 -3.50
N ARG A 59 1.23 -28.06 -4.60
CA ARG A 59 1.88 -28.02 -5.92
C ARG A 59 1.96 -26.60 -6.42
N MET A 60 0.84 -25.87 -6.41
CA MET A 60 0.84 -24.46 -6.82
C MET A 60 1.76 -23.62 -5.91
N PHE A 61 1.78 -23.88 -4.60
CA PHE A 61 2.69 -23.20 -3.68
C PHE A 61 4.17 -23.42 -4.06
N SER A 62 4.55 -24.67 -4.32
CA SER A 62 5.92 -25.04 -4.69
C SER A 62 6.32 -24.53 -6.07
N GLU A 63 5.41 -24.53 -7.04
CA GLU A 63 5.65 -23.94 -8.35
C GLU A 63 5.85 -22.43 -8.27
N PHE A 64 5.06 -21.75 -7.43
CA PHE A 64 5.12 -20.31 -7.27
C PHE A 64 6.39 -19.85 -6.54
N PHE A 65 6.67 -20.41 -5.36
CA PHE A 65 7.79 -19.98 -4.51
C PHE A 65 9.09 -20.76 -4.72
N ARG A 66 9.07 -21.82 -5.53
CA ARG A 66 10.17 -22.80 -5.65
C ARG A 66 10.57 -23.44 -4.31
N LEU A 67 9.64 -23.45 -3.36
CA LEU A 67 9.81 -23.95 -1.99
C LEU A 67 8.54 -24.66 -1.53
N SER A 68 8.68 -25.70 -0.72
CA SER A 68 7.51 -26.28 -0.03
C SER A 68 6.99 -25.35 1.06
N LYS A 69 5.74 -25.54 1.51
CA LYS A 69 5.18 -24.76 2.62
C LYS A 69 6.00 -24.90 3.89
N VAL A 70 6.53 -26.10 4.15
CA VAL A 70 7.39 -26.37 5.32
C VAL A 70 8.69 -25.58 5.22
N GLN A 71 9.32 -25.52 4.04
CA GLN A 71 10.52 -24.73 3.83
C GLN A 71 10.25 -23.24 3.97
N PHE A 72 9.13 -22.76 3.43
CA PHE A 72 8.71 -21.36 3.58
C PHE A 72 8.50 -21.00 5.06
N GLN A 73 7.78 -21.84 5.81
CA GLN A 73 7.57 -21.62 7.25
C GLN A 73 8.87 -21.69 8.04
N PHE A 74 9.78 -22.60 7.69
CA PHE A 74 11.09 -22.68 8.32
C PHE A 74 11.91 -21.40 8.09
N VAL A 75 12.01 -20.94 6.84
CA VAL A 75 12.70 -19.69 6.51
C VAL A 75 12.05 -18.51 7.23
N SER A 76 10.72 -18.41 7.17
CA SER A 76 9.98 -17.39 7.92
C SER A 76 10.34 -17.42 9.41
N SER A 77 10.33 -18.59 10.06
CA SER A 77 10.63 -18.69 11.50
C SER A 77 12.02 -18.17 11.87
N LEU A 78 12.99 -18.19 10.94
CA LEU A 78 14.34 -17.70 11.17
C LEU A 78 14.47 -16.18 11.03
N ILE A 79 13.71 -15.56 10.12
CA ILE A 79 13.95 -14.16 9.70
C ILE A 79 12.74 -13.24 9.91
N ASN A 80 11.58 -13.76 10.34
CA ASN A 80 10.35 -12.98 10.45
C ASN A 80 10.51 -11.77 11.37
N GLU A 81 11.19 -11.92 12.51
CA GLU A 81 11.44 -10.80 13.43
C GLU A 81 12.33 -9.72 12.80
N ASP A 82 13.38 -10.12 12.08
CA ASP A 82 14.29 -9.19 11.39
C ASP A 82 13.61 -8.49 10.21
N LEU A 83 12.66 -9.18 9.57
CA LEU A 83 11.88 -8.63 8.47
C LEU A 83 10.73 -7.75 8.94
N LYS A 84 10.21 -7.89 10.16
CA LYS A 84 9.11 -7.04 10.64
C LYS A 84 9.52 -5.57 10.66
N LYS A 85 8.63 -4.70 10.17
CA LYS A 85 8.79 -3.26 10.32
C LYS A 85 7.83 -2.80 11.40
N LEU A 86 8.30 -1.99 12.35
CA LEU A 86 7.44 -1.38 13.34
C LEU A 86 6.51 -0.36 12.68
N SER A 87 5.33 -0.20 13.26
CA SER A 87 4.41 0.85 12.86
C SER A 87 4.98 2.22 13.20
N SER A 88 4.60 3.22 12.42
CA SER A 88 4.97 4.62 12.63
C SER A 88 3.81 5.52 12.23
N ASN A 89 3.86 6.80 12.60
CA ASN A 89 2.85 7.77 12.17
C ASN A 89 2.71 7.85 10.64
N TYR A 90 3.80 7.59 9.90
CA TYR A 90 3.80 7.57 8.45
C TYR A 90 3.31 6.23 7.87
N ILE A 91 3.54 5.13 8.57
CA ILE A 91 3.13 3.77 8.17
C ILE A 91 2.46 3.10 9.37
N PRO A 92 1.17 3.33 9.60
CA PRO A 92 0.45 2.76 10.74
C PRO A 92 0.29 1.24 10.64
N TYR A 93 0.24 0.70 9.41
CA TYR A 93 0.06 -0.73 9.15
C TYR A 93 1.20 -1.27 8.24
N PRO A 94 2.37 -1.57 8.81
CA PRO A 94 3.49 -2.15 8.06
C PRO A 94 3.17 -3.58 7.63
N ILE A 95 3.73 -3.97 6.47
CA ILE A 95 3.67 -5.37 6.00
C ILE A 95 4.41 -6.30 6.97
N THR A 96 3.87 -7.50 7.16
CA THR A 96 4.46 -8.50 8.05
C THR A 96 5.77 -9.07 7.46
N GLY A 97 6.56 -9.77 8.28
CA GLY A 97 7.78 -10.43 7.78
C GLY A 97 7.47 -11.51 6.76
N ASP A 98 6.40 -12.28 6.97
CA ASP A 98 5.87 -13.24 5.99
C ASP A 98 5.53 -12.58 4.66
N GLU A 99 4.83 -11.44 4.72
CA GLU A 99 4.45 -10.68 3.53
C GLU A 99 5.67 -10.19 2.75
N LYS A 100 6.70 -9.71 3.45
CA LYS A 100 7.97 -9.35 2.83
C LYS A 100 8.67 -10.54 2.22
N LEU A 101 8.66 -11.68 2.90
CA LEU A 101 9.30 -12.90 2.43
C LEU A 101 8.69 -13.36 1.10
N ALA A 102 7.36 -13.44 0.98
CA ALA A 102 6.77 -13.83 -0.30
C ALA A 102 6.93 -12.79 -1.42
N VAL A 103 6.94 -11.50 -1.10
CA VAL A 103 7.24 -10.48 -2.12
C VAL A 103 8.67 -10.66 -2.64
N THR A 104 9.61 -11.07 -1.76
CA THR A 104 11.01 -11.30 -2.12
C THR A 104 11.23 -12.59 -2.93
N LEU A 105 10.46 -13.64 -2.64
CA LEU A 105 10.59 -14.95 -3.28
C LEU A 105 9.82 -15.09 -4.61
N ARG A 106 9.15 -14.03 -5.07
CA ARG A 106 8.42 -14.00 -6.35
C ARG A 106 9.35 -14.01 -7.56
#